data_AF-A0A960CPQ8-F1
#
_entry.id   AF-A0A960CPQ8-F1
#
_cell.length_a   1.000
_cell.length_b   1.000
_cell.length_c   1.000
_cell.angle_alpha   90.00
_cell.angle_beta   90.00
_cell.angle_gamma   90.00
#
_symmetry.space_group_name_H-M   'P 1'
#
loop_
_entity.id
_entity.type
_entity.pdbx_description
1 polymer ?
#
loop_
_entity_poly.entity_id
_entity_poly.type
_entity_poly.pdbx_seq_one_letter_code
_entity_poly.pdbx_strand_id
1 'polypeptide(L)' 'MDAATAWAEAMKFENRPNPYPYYEELRKTPVAKVSEKTYVVTGYPEAVALAHDPRISSDISR' A
#
# COMPACT_ATOMS: atom_id res chain seq x y z
N MET A 1 4.39 7.07 13.11
CA MET A 1 4.40 5.66 12.68
C MET A 1 5.20 5.60 11.37
N ASP A 2 6.13 4.67 11.21
CA ASP A 2 6.77 4.47 9.91
C ASP A 2 5.83 3.71 8.96
N ALA A 3 6.11 3.74 7.66
CA ALA A 3 5.22 3.14 6.67
C ALA A 3 5.10 1.61 6.82
N ALA A 4 6.16 0.94 7.28
CA ALA A 4 6.15 -0.51 7.52
C ALA A 4 5.21 -0.88 8.68
N THR A 5 5.24 -0.13 9.78
CA THR A 5 4.33 -0.29 10.91
C THR A 5 2.90 0.04 10.51
N ALA A 6 2.69 1.12 9.75
CA ALA A 6 1.37 1.48 9.23
C ALA A 6 0.73 0.37 8.39
N TRP A 7 1.54 -0.22 7.51
CA TRP A 7 1.14 -1.36 6.72
C TRP A 7 0.83 -2.60 7.56
N ALA A 8 1.69 -2.92 8.54
CA ALA A 8 1.49 -4.07 9.41
C ALA A 8 0.20 -3.93 10.24
N GLU A 9 -0.06 -2.74 10.81
CA GLU A 9 -1.30 -2.46 11.55
C GLU A 9 -2.53 -2.53 10.64
N ALA A 10 -2.49 -1.96 9.43
CA ALA A 10 -3.59 -2.02 8.47
C ALA A 10 -3.99 -3.47 8.11
N MET A 11 -3.03 -4.40 8.14
CA MET A 11 -3.24 -5.80 7.77
C MET A 11 -3.76 -6.68 8.91
N LYS A 12 -3.79 -6.18 10.16
CA LYS A 12 -4.33 -6.91 11.31
C LYS A 12 -5.83 -7.11 11.20
N PHE A 13 -6.32 -8.26 11.67
CA PHE A 13 -7.74 -8.58 11.67
C PHE A 13 -8.58 -7.58 12.46
N GLU A 14 -8.07 -7.12 13.60
CA GLU A 14 -8.73 -6.16 14.51
C GLU A 14 -9.02 -4.80 13.85
N ASN A 15 -8.20 -4.43 12.87
CA ASN A 15 -8.26 -3.14 12.18
C ASN A 15 -9.10 -3.19 10.89
N ARG A 16 -9.59 -4.37 10.47
CA ARG A 16 -10.44 -4.52 9.27
C ARG A 16 -11.75 -3.73 9.32
N PRO A 17 -12.42 -3.55 10.48
CA PRO A 17 -13.62 -2.71 10.56
C PRO A 17 -13.33 -1.23 10.26
N ASN A 18 -12.11 -0.75 10.55
CA ASN A 18 -11.71 0.64 10.30
C ASN A 18 -10.21 0.75 9.95
N PRO A 19 -9.82 0.43 8.70
CA PRO A 19 -8.42 0.50 8.28
C PRO A 19 -7.97 1.92 7.90
N TYR A 20 -8.92 2.86 7.76
CA TYR A 20 -8.69 4.20 7.20
C TYR A 20 -7.64 5.03 7.94
N PRO A 21 -7.52 4.99 9.29
CA PRO A 21 -6.46 5.71 9.99
C PRO A 21 -5.05 5.30 9.54
N TYR A 22 -4.84 4.02 9.23
CA TYR A 22 -3.54 3.54 8.74
C TYR A 22 -3.30 3.93 7.28
N TYR A 23 -4.34 3.96 6.46
CA TYR A 23 -4.26 4.48 5.09
C TYR A 23 -4.00 5.98 5.04
N GLU A 24 -4.48 6.76 6.01
CA GLU A 24 -4.14 8.19 6.14
C GLU A 24 -2.65 8.37 6.44
N GLU A 25 -2.09 7.56 7.35
CA GLU A 25 -0.67 7.60 7.65
C GLU A 25 0.19 7.17 6.45
N LEU A 26 -0.21 6.13 5.73
CA LEU A 26 0.46 5.71 4.49
C LEU A 26 0.37 6.79 3.39
N ARG A 27 -0.74 7.53 3.30
CA ARG A 27 -0.91 8.61 2.30
C ARG A 27 0.03 9.80 2.49
N LYS A 28 0.65 9.96 3.67
CA LYS A 28 1.71 10.97 3.87
C LYS A 28 2.93 10.72 2.98
N THR A 29 3.19 9.46 2.63
CA THR A 29 4.21 9.05 1.67
C THR A 29 3.54 8.15 0.62
N PRO A 30 2.97 8.72 -0.47
CA PRO A 30 2.09 8.01 -1.39
C PRO A 30 2.64 6.71 -1.97
N VAL A 31 3.97 6.59 -2.07
CA VAL A 31 4.70 5.38 -2.45
C VAL A 31 5.73 5.08 -1.37
N ALA A 32 5.52 4.01 -0.61
CA ALA A 32 6.38 3.64 0.51
C ALA A 32 6.91 2.20 0.39
N LYS A 33 8.20 2.00 0.68
CA LYS A 33 8.80 0.66 0.83
C LYS A 33 8.45 0.13 2.23
N VAL A 34 7.68 -0.95 2.30
CA VAL A 34 7.21 -1.54 3.58
C VAL A 34 7.90 -2.86 3.92
N SER A 35 8.60 -3.45 2.96
CA SER A 35 9.47 -4.62 3.14
C SER A 35 10.58 -4.60 2.09
N GLU A 36 11.54 -5.52 2.16
CA GLU A 36 12.63 -5.62 1.16
C GLU A 36 12.15 -5.64 -0.30
N LYS A 37 10.99 -6.24 -0.58
CA LYS A 37 10.45 -6.42 -1.94
C LYS A 37 9.02 -5.90 -2.09
N THR A 38 8.48 -5.17 -1.12
CA THR A 38 7.10 -4.71 -1.14
C THR A 38 7.04 -3.19 -1.09
N TYR A 39 6.39 -2.61 -2.08
CA TYR A 39 6.00 -1.22 -2.10
C TYR A 39 4.48 -1.12 -1.98
N VAL A 40 4.03 -0.16 -1.18
CA VAL A 40 2.62 0.15 -1.00
C VAL A 40 2.35 1.50 -1.62
N VAL A 41 1.32 1.55 -2.47
CA VAL A 41 0.89 2.75 -3.18
C VAL A 41 -0.50 3.14 -2.71
N THR A 42 -0.60 4.31 -2.10
CA THR A 42 -1.85 4.82 -1.51
C THR A 42 -2.34 6.13 -2.13
N GLY A 43 -1.48 6.80 -2.90
CA GLY A 43 -1.88 7.97 -3.67
C GLY A 43 -2.71 7.57 -4.89
N TYR A 44 -3.75 8.36 -5.16
CA TYR A 44 -4.64 8.12 -6.29
C TYR A 44 -3.92 8.18 -7.66
N PRO A 45 -3.16 9.24 -7.99
CA PRO A 45 -2.52 9.32 -9.30
C PRO A 45 -1.47 8.22 -9.51
N GLU A 46 -0.73 7.84 -8.46
CA GLU A 46 0.25 6.77 -8.50
C GLU A 46 -0.40 5.39 -8.68
N ALA A 47 -1.50 5.13 -7.97
CA ALA A 47 -2.24 3.88 -8.10
C ALA A 47 -2.84 3.74 -9.51
N VAL A 48 -3.42 4.82 -10.06
CA VAL A 48 -3.97 4.83 -11.42
C VAL A 48 -2.89 4.66 -12.48
N ALA A 49 -1.71 5.26 -12.29
CA ALA A 49 -0.58 5.08 -13.20
C ALA A 49 -0.11 3.62 -13.24
N LEU A 50 0.03 2.97 -12.08
CA LEU A 50 0.44 1.56 -12.01
C LEU A 50 -0.62 0.61 -12.57
N ALA A 51 -1.90 0.86 -12.31
CA ALA A 51 -3.00 0.04 -12.83
C ALA A 51 -3.06 0.03 -14.36
N HIS A 52 -2.57 1.09 -15.01
CA HIS A 52 -2.52 1.22 -16.46
C HIS A 52 -1.14 0.98 -17.07
N ASP A 53 -0.11 0.67 -16.27
CA ASP A 53 1.24 0.43 -16.78
C ASP A 53 1.33 -0.98 -17.39
N PRO A 54 1.63 -1.12 -18.71
CA PRO A 54 1.65 -2.41 -19.38
C PRO A 54 2.77 -3.34 -18.92
N ARG A 55 3.74 -2.84 -18.13
CA ARG A 55 4.84 -3.63 -17.55
C ARG A 55 4.42 -4.31 -16.24
N ILE A 56 3.30 -3.89 -15.65
CA ILE A 56 2.77 -4.43 -14.41
C ILE A 56 1.81 -5.56 -14.72
N SER A 57 2.00 -6.69 -14.04
CA SER A 57 1.11 -7.85 -14.13
C SER A 57 0.34 -8.03 -12.84
N SER A 58 -0.90 -8.48 -12.96
CA SER A 58 -1.71 -8.97 -11.83
C SER A 58 -1.59 -10.48 -11.65
N ASP A 59 -0.84 -11.17 -12.52
CA ASP A 59 -0.59 -12.60 -12.40
C ASP A 59 0.46 -12.86 -11.32
N ILE A 60 0.00 -13.35 -10.18
CA ILE A 60 0.83 -13.68 -9.01
C ILE A 60 1.66 -14.96 -9.25
N SER A 61 1.34 -15.74 -10.30
CA SER A 61 2.03 -17.00 -10.60
C SER A 61 3.33 -16.84 -11.39
N ARG A 62 3.63 -15.63 -11.87
CA ARG A 62 4.80 -15.34 -12.71
C ARG A 62 6.07 -15.06 -11.93
#